data_AF-E3LJM6-F1
#
_entry.id   AF-E3LJM6-F1
#
_cell.length_a   1.000
_cell.length_b   1.000
_cell.length_c   1.000
_cell.angle_alpha   90.00
_cell.angle_beta   90.00
_cell.angle_gamma   90.00
#
_symmetry.space_group_name_H-M   'P 1'
#
loop_
_entity.id
_entity.type
_entity.pdbx_description
1 polymer ?
#
loop_
_entity_poly.entity_id
_entity_poly.type
_entity_poly.pdbx_seq_one_letter_code
_entity_poly.pdbx_strand_id
1 'polypeptide(L)' 'MNFLKTLFLISLIVATVFSAPSKKCGENEEFRECGTACEANCFEGHVMFCTMQCIVNVCQCKNGFFRNKDKKCVPKNKC' A
#
# COMPACT_ATOMS: atom_id res chain seq x y z
N MET A 1 14.32 -41.43 8.99
CA MET A 1 14.66 -40.08 9.53
C MET A 1 15.02 -39.06 8.45
N ASN A 2 15.56 -39.46 7.29
CA ASN A 2 15.93 -38.52 6.22
C ASN A 2 14.74 -38.09 5.36
N PHE A 3 13.81 -38.99 5.06
CA PHE A 3 12.60 -38.70 4.26
C PHE A 3 11.69 -37.62 4.88
N LEU A 4 11.55 -37.63 6.22
CA LEU A 4 10.77 -36.61 6.95
C LEU A 4 11.47 -35.24 6.92
N LYS A 5 12.80 -35.21 6.95
CA LYS A 5 13.60 -33.98 6.76
C LYS A 5 13.45 -33.46 5.34
N THR A 6 13.41 -34.34 4.35
CA THR A 6 13.17 -33.98 2.94
C THR A 6 11.78 -33.37 2.75
N LEU A 7 10.74 -33.92 3.39
CA LEU A 7 9.38 -33.37 3.37
C LEU A 7 9.29 -31.98 4.01
N PHE A 8 9.94 -31.79 5.16
CA PHE A 8 10.01 -30.48 5.83
C PHE A 8 10.70 -29.42 4.96
N LEU A 9 11.81 -29.80 4.31
CA LEU A 9 12.52 -28.93 3.37
C LEU A 9 11.66 -28.55 2.16
N ILE A 10 10.97 -29.52 1.56
CA ILE A 10 10.08 -29.27 0.41
C ILE A 10 8.92 -28.35 0.82
N SER A 11 8.33 -28.55 2.01
CA SER A 11 7.26 -27.68 2.52
C SER A 11 7.72 -26.23 2.74
N LEU A 12 8.94 -26.02 3.27
CA LEU A 12 9.54 -24.71 3.45
C LEU A 12 9.78 -24.02 2.10
N ILE A 13 10.24 -24.77 1.10
CA ILE A 13 10.47 -24.24 -0.24
C ILE A 13 9.14 -23.86 -0.90
N VAL A 14 8.11 -24.72 -0.84
CA VAL A 14 6.78 -24.41 -1.42
C VAL A 14 6.17 -23.14 -0.83
N ALA A 15 6.36 -22.89 0.47
CA ALA A 15 5.88 -21.68 1.13
C ALA A 15 6.54 -20.39 0.62
N THR A 16 7.80 -20.44 0.16
CA THR A 16 8.50 -19.26 -0.38
C THR A 16 8.21 -19.00 -1.85
N VAL A 17 7.87 -20.03 -2.65
CA VAL A 17 7.59 -19.86 -4.09
C VAL A 17 6.17 -19.35 -4.38
N PHE A 18 5.22 -19.56 -3.46
CA PHE A 18 3.80 -19.20 -3.68
C PHE A 18 3.44 -17.74 -3.37
N SER A 19 4.36 -16.95 -2.82
CA SER A 19 4.16 -15.53 -2.60
C SER A 19 4.37 -14.74 -3.90
N ALA A 20 3.34 -14.68 -4.75
CA ALA A 20 3.30 -13.70 -5.83
C ALA A 20 3.44 -12.28 -5.24
N PRO A 21 4.27 -11.39 -5.82
CA PRO A 21 4.33 -10.01 -5.38
C PRO A 21 3.03 -9.32 -5.77
N SER A 22 2.04 -9.32 -4.87
CA SER A 22 1.01 -8.29 -4.94
C SER A 22 1.72 -6.95 -4.78
N LYS A 23 1.35 -5.93 -5.57
CA LYS A 23 1.77 -4.55 -5.28
C LYS A 23 1.21 -4.20 -3.90
N LYS A 24 2.01 -4.42 -2.87
CA LYS A 24 1.61 -4.21 -1.48
C LYS A 24 1.70 -2.72 -1.20
N CYS A 25 0.55 -2.07 -1.20
CA CYS A 25 0.41 -0.76 -0.58
C CYS A 25 0.46 -0.91 0.95
N GLY A 26 0.76 0.19 1.63
CA GLY A 26 0.80 0.26 3.08
C GLY A 26 -0.58 0.11 3.73
N GLU A 27 -0.59 0.18 5.05
CA GLU A 27 -1.84 0.19 5.81
C GLU A 27 -2.71 1.39 5.40
N ASN A 28 -3.99 1.13 5.18
CA ASN A 28 -4.98 2.13 4.75
C ASN A 28 -4.69 2.81 3.39
N GLU A 29 -3.84 2.19 2.59
CA GLU A 29 -3.61 2.55 1.19
C GLU A 29 -4.30 1.54 0.26
N GLU A 30 -4.62 1.99 -0.95
CA GLU A 30 -5.07 1.16 -2.04
C GLU A 30 -4.25 1.44 -3.30
N PHE A 31 -4.01 0.38 -4.06
CA PHE A 31 -3.33 0.49 -5.33
C PHE A 31 -4.29 1.06 -6.37
N ARG A 32 -3.83 2.09 -7.09
CA ARG A 32 -4.54 2.70 -8.21
C ARG A 32 -3.64 2.64 -9.44
N GLU A 33 -4.14 2.05 -10.52
CA GLU A 33 -3.48 2.13 -11.82
C GLU A 33 -3.41 3.59 -12.30
N CYS A 34 -4.43 4.38 -11.96
CA CYS A 34 -4.52 5.80 -12.22
C CYS A 34 -4.95 6.56 -10.96
N GLY A 35 -4.00 7.18 -10.27
CA GLY A 35 -4.22 7.97 -9.06
C GLY A 35 -4.38 9.47 -9.32
N THR A 36 -4.96 10.19 -8.36
CA THR A 36 -5.13 11.65 -8.39
C THR A 36 -3.85 12.38 -7.99
N ALA A 37 -3.58 13.58 -8.52
CA ALA A 37 -2.52 14.45 -7.98
C ALA A 37 -2.84 15.03 -6.59
N CYS A 38 -4.10 14.99 -6.19
CA CYS A 38 -4.57 15.58 -4.94
C CYS A 38 -5.06 14.50 -4.00
N GLU A 39 -4.13 13.70 -3.50
CA GLU A 39 -4.42 12.81 -2.40
C GLU A 39 -4.77 13.62 -1.14
N ALA A 40 -5.78 13.16 -0.40
CA ALA A 40 -6.16 13.75 0.86
C ALA A 40 -5.00 13.66 1.87
N ASN A 41 -4.71 14.77 2.55
CA ASN A 41 -3.62 14.88 3.49
C ASN A 41 -4.05 15.65 4.74
N CYS A 42 -3.27 15.53 5.81
CA CYS A 42 -3.59 16.13 7.12
C CYS A 42 -3.38 17.65 7.16
N PHE A 43 -2.78 18.26 6.15
CA PHE A 43 -2.38 19.67 6.16
C PHE A 43 -3.54 20.54 5.65
N GLU A 44 -4.17 21.29 6.55
CA GLU A 44 -5.23 22.24 6.20
C GLU A 44 -4.66 23.53 5.59
N GLY A 45 -5.43 24.16 4.70
CA GLY A 45 -5.09 25.50 4.15
C GLY A 45 -4.26 25.51 2.87
N HIS A 46 -3.83 24.35 2.35
CA HIS A 46 -3.27 24.30 1.00
C HIS A 46 -4.42 24.31 -0.01
N VAL A 47 -4.56 25.41 -0.77
CA VAL A 47 -5.32 25.39 -2.02
C VAL A 47 -4.61 24.40 -2.95
N MET A 48 -5.05 23.16 -2.91
CA MET A 48 -4.56 22.10 -3.80
C MET A 48 -5.15 22.38 -5.18
N PHE A 49 -4.39 23.06 -6.03
CA PHE A 49 -4.67 23.08 -7.45
C PHE A 49 -4.41 21.68 -8.01
N CYS A 50 -5.49 20.97 -8.30
CA CYS A 50 -5.44 19.62 -8.82
C CYS A 50 -5.48 19.64 -10.34
N THR A 51 -4.38 19.20 -10.93
CA THR A 51 -4.27 18.86 -12.34
C THR A 51 -4.94 17.51 -12.62
N MET A 52 -5.52 17.36 -13.81
CA MET A 52 -6.23 16.13 -14.22
C MET A 52 -5.30 15.00 -14.68
N GLN A 53 -4.01 15.03 -14.30
CA GLN A 53 -3.11 13.94 -14.68
C GLN A 53 -3.34 12.70 -13.84
N CYS A 54 -3.08 11.58 -14.51
CA CYS A 54 -3.07 10.24 -13.97
C CYS A 54 -1.69 9.92 -13.37
N ILE A 55 -1.61 9.78 -12.04
CA ILE A 55 -0.40 9.22 -11.42
C ILE A 55 -0.46 7.70 -11.61
N VAL A 56 0.37 7.19 -12.52
CA VAL A 56 0.29 5.79 -12.94
C VAL A 56 0.86 4.86 -11.87
N ASN A 57 0.16 3.75 -11.59
CA ASN A 57 0.63 2.67 -10.72
C ASN A 57 1.04 3.11 -9.29
N VAL A 58 0.18 3.87 -8.60
CA VAL A 58 0.49 4.50 -7.30
C VAL A 58 -0.34 3.89 -6.16
N CYS A 59 0.20 3.92 -4.94
CA CYS A 59 -0.55 3.65 -3.72
C CYS A 59 -1.09 4.96 -3.16
N GLN A 60 -2.40 5.05 -2.95
CA GLN A 60 -3.03 6.24 -2.35
C GLN A 60 -3.87 5.88 -1.13
N CYS A 61 -4.05 6.82 -0.21
CA CYS A 61 -4.93 6.67 0.93
C CYS A 61 -6.33 6.30 0.48
N LYS A 62 -6.91 5.29 1.13
CA LYS A 62 -8.31 4.92 0.96
C LYS A 62 -9.21 6.10 1.34
N ASN A 63 -10.43 6.09 0.82
CA ASN A 63 -11.45 7.07 1.20
C ASN A 63 -11.62 7.12 2.73
N GLY A 64 -11.61 8.34 3.29
CA GLY A 64 -11.68 8.58 4.73
C GLY A 64 -10.33 8.60 5.47
N PHE A 65 -9.23 8.30 4.78
CA PHE A 65 -7.87 8.40 5.32
C PHE A 65 -7.09 9.55 4.68
N PHE A 66 -6.16 10.11 5.44
CA PHE A 66 -5.38 11.29 5.09
C PHE A 66 -3.90 10.98 5.29
N ARG A 67 -3.06 11.37 4.33
CA ARG A 67 -1.61 11.21 4.45
C ARG A 67 -1.05 12.21 5.47
N ASN A 68 -0.41 11.70 6.51
CA ASN A 68 0.25 12.52 7.53
C ASN A 68 1.72 12.81 7.17
N LYS A 69 2.42 13.58 8.03
CA LYS A 69 3.84 13.92 7.86
C LYS A 69 4.79 12.70 7.84
N ASP A 70 4.37 11.60 8.46
CA ASP A 70 5.12 10.34 8.49
C ASP A 70 4.83 9.45 7.26
N LYS A 71 4.12 10.01 6.26
CA LYS A 71 3.68 9.35 5.02
C LYS A 71 2.72 8.18 5.24
N LYS A 72 2.05 8.11 6.40
CA LYS A 72 1.04 7.09 6.72
C LYS A 72 -0.35 7.61 6.44
N CYS A 73 -1.23 6.74 5.96
CA CYS A 73 -2.66 7.02 5.81
C CYS A 73 -3.37 6.75 7.13
N VAL A 74 -3.86 7.81 7.77
CA VAL A 74 -4.49 7.78 9.09
C VAL A 74 -5.90 8.37 9.01
N PRO A 75 -6.83 7.96 9.90
CA PRO A 75 -8.12 8.63 10.00
C PRO A 75 -7.93 10.10 10.44
N LYS A 76 -8.86 10.99 10.07
CA LYS A 76 -8.75 12.44 10.31
C LYS A 76 -8.48 12.82 11.77
N ASN A 77 -8.97 12.05 12.74
CA ASN A 77 -8.72 12.27 14.18
C ASN A 77 -7.30 11.86 14.64
N LYS A 78 -6.50 11.28 13.75
CA LYS A 78 -5.09 10.92 13.94
C LYS A 78 -4.17 11.69 12.97
N CYS A 79 -4.74 12.65 12.24
CA CYS A 79 -3.99 13.84 11.88
C CYS A 79 -3.69 14.62 13.17
#